data_AF-A0A1E5RHZ7-F1
#
_entry.id   AF-A0A1E5RHZ7-F1
#
_cell.length_a   1.000
_cell.length_b   1.000
_cell.length_c   1.000
_cell.angle_alpha   90.00
_cell.angle_beta   90.00
_cell.angle_gamma   90.00
#
_symmetry.space_group_name_H-M   'P 1'
#
loop_
_entity.id
_entity.type
_entity.pdbx_description
1 polymer ?
#
loop_
_entity_poly.entity_id
_entity_poly.type
_entity_poly.pdbx_seq_one_letter_code
_entity_poly.pdbx_strand_id
1 'polypeptide(L)'
;MGRNLKRNFNDHKTNRETMPRVQTTVSELLRVAAQHRTDAALWNGREFHTFTKAMQTAAPFKGGKNYSKLNLNTDYLAEKSRLSKTRIDILNAGSNIPRSSTSNYFSNLKKTLGKGSSLEYAADYLSVHSASLNANTFKAFDSNDEKNVYVKNHIRNMAEAYGSTISDSDSQRNLLINKLDEEYQAQNKLVPTSTMKQFEATVQHLNNKDFNIACTLYEKELSHYNSEISKFNELYPSFPCHPNSSQFKYVANCIQLMANASTICFAIDFEAYEFQQSVVTEIGISIYDPREQEPYSTERQTQNFHIIVEESLDLRNHKFISCLKDCYLHNHSCILRLNDAVNLIQILVDHYLRPKTEDDFTWNRAIVGHNLSGDLEWLRKLGVVLPDNLKVNGNLGSIPSEMTPGKFAGDLLLLDTEKLYTSNYGPKSSSLGKILRILNIPHAYLHNAGNDAYYTLQLLMKFCDIGFRKHHNMDNLKEMHDKINSWTAIFQQNKKILPMPYLSVPHDIKTANTPMKNKKKAPQTEFGGCLQYDEIESILATYFHK
;
A
#
# COMPACT_ATOMS: atom_id res chain seq x y z
N MET A 1 -39.91 28.28 37.44
CA MET A 1 -41.05 29.24 37.40
C MET A 1 -40.50 30.57 37.92
N GLY A 2 -40.01 31.49 37.08
CA GLY A 2 -40.76 32.37 36.17
C GLY A 2 -40.65 33.79 36.78
N ARG A 3 -40.29 34.90 36.12
CA ARG A 3 -40.29 35.35 34.71
C ARG A 3 -39.30 36.56 34.64
N ASN A 4 -38.36 36.62 33.69
CA ASN A 4 -38.39 37.41 32.42
C ASN A 4 -38.41 38.96 32.63
N LEU A 5 -37.67 39.85 31.95
CA LEU A 5 -37.15 39.90 30.57
C LEU A 5 -36.16 41.09 30.36
N LYS A 6 -35.12 40.85 29.55
CA LYS A 6 -34.40 41.68 28.54
C LYS A 6 -34.62 43.21 28.42
N ARG A 7 -33.50 43.95 28.24
CA ARG A 7 -33.14 44.85 27.09
C ARG A 7 -31.77 45.53 27.39
N ASN A 8 -30.69 45.19 26.68
CA ASN A 8 -30.17 45.68 25.37
C ASN A 8 -29.32 46.97 25.41
N PHE A 9 -28.03 46.79 25.10
CA PHE A 9 -27.15 47.56 24.18
C PHE A 9 -27.09 49.10 24.26
N ASN A 10 -25.92 49.65 24.60
CA ASN A 10 -24.94 50.10 23.59
C ASN A 10 -23.64 50.65 24.21
N ASP A 11 -22.52 50.14 23.68
CA ASP A 11 -21.15 50.58 23.88
C ASP A 11 -20.84 51.90 23.18
N HIS A 12 -20.18 52.83 23.87
CA HIS A 12 -19.25 53.77 23.23
C HIS A 12 -18.05 54.10 24.13
N LYS A 13 -16.91 53.56 23.69
CA LYS A 13 -15.60 54.20 23.53
C LYS A 13 -14.75 54.58 24.76
N THR A 14 -13.53 54.07 24.64
CA THR A 14 -12.22 54.62 25.02
C THR A 14 -11.80 54.56 26.48
N ASN A 15 -10.91 53.62 26.78
CA ASN A 15 -9.60 54.02 27.30
C ASN A 15 -8.49 53.04 26.89
N ARG A 16 -7.38 53.63 26.46
CA ARG A 16 -6.11 52.98 26.15
C ARG A 16 -5.48 52.51 27.46
N GLU A 17 -5.21 51.22 27.58
CA GLU A 17 -4.21 50.72 28.52
C GLU A 17 -3.07 50.04 27.77
N THR A 18 -1.88 50.54 28.06
CA THR A 18 -0.58 50.11 27.60
C THR A 18 -0.24 48.71 28.11
N MET A 19 -0.05 47.75 27.21
CA MET A 19 0.41 46.41 27.58
C MET A 19 1.90 46.39 28.00
N PRO A 20 2.29 45.51 28.94
CA PRO A 20 3.67 45.36 29.37
C PRO A 20 4.53 44.67 28.30
N ARG A 21 5.76 45.16 28.11
CA ARG A 21 6.80 44.47 27.34
C ARG A 21 7.20 43.17 28.06
N VAL A 22 6.76 42.03 27.54
CA VAL A 22 7.25 40.71 27.95
C VAL A 22 8.67 40.53 27.37
N GLN A 23 9.68 40.46 28.24
CA GLN A 23 11.01 39.94 27.89
C GLN A 23 10.92 38.42 27.83
N THR A 24 10.72 37.87 26.63
CA THR A 24 10.73 36.42 26.41
C THR A 24 12.18 35.94 26.28
N THR A 25 12.62 35.08 27.18
CA THR A 25 13.92 34.40 27.11
C THR A 25 13.95 33.40 25.95
N VAL A 26 15.12 33.26 25.31
CA VAL A 26 15.37 32.38 24.15
C VAL A 26 14.92 30.92 24.40
N SER A 27 14.94 30.49 25.66
CA SER A 27 14.49 29.17 26.12
C SER A 27 12.98 28.94 25.89
N GLU A 28 12.15 29.97 26.06
CA GLU A 28 10.69 29.89 25.89
C GLU A 28 10.33 29.80 24.40
N LEU A 29 11.06 30.53 23.55
CA LEU A 29 10.92 30.48 22.08
C LEU A 29 11.32 29.11 21.51
N LEU A 30 12.38 28.50 22.06
CA LEU A 30 12.79 27.15 21.67
C LEU A 30 11.81 26.07 22.13
N ARG A 31 11.15 26.28 23.28
CA ARG A 31 10.11 25.38 23.80
C ARG A 31 8.83 25.44 22.95
N VAL A 32 8.39 26.64 22.55
CA VAL A 32 7.27 26.83 21.62
C VAL A 32 7.59 26.28 20.22
N ALA A 33 8.83 26.44 19.74
CA ALA A 33 9.27 25.87 18.46
C ALA A 33 9.37 24.32 18.49
N ALA A 34 9.65 23.73 19.64
CA ALA A 34 9.64 22.27 19.82
C ALA A 34 8.21 21.70 19.86
N GLN A 35 7.23 22.48 20.35
CA GLN A 35 5.81 22.10 20.39
C GLN A 35 5.09 22.23 19.04
N HIS A 36 5.61 23.01 18.09
CA HIS A 36 5.03 23.23 16.76
C HIS A 36 5.88 22.70 15.61
N ARG A 37 6.45 21.49 15.74
CA ARG A 37 7.10 20.81 14.62
C ARG A 37 6.08 20.26 13.62
N THR A 38 5.34 21.13 12.93
CA THR A 38 4.75 20.83 11.60
C THR A 38 4.09 22.00 10.88
N ASP A 39 3.91 23.20 11.45
CA ASP A 39 3.12 24.24 10.76
C ASP A 39 3.83 25.59 10.62
N ALA A 40 4.42 25.82 9.45
CA ALA A 40 4.91 27.13 9.03
C ALA A 40 3.78 28.16 8.78
N ALA A 41 2.51 27.73 8.81
CA ALA A 41 1.34 28.55 8.52
C ALA A 41 0.87 29.45 9.68
N LEU A 42 1.39 29.24 10.91
CA LEU A 42 0.93 29.96 12.11
C LEU A 42 1.78 31.19 12.48
N TRP A 43 2.88 31.45 11.78
CA TRP A 43 3.77 32.56 12.11
C TRP A 43 3.41 33.80 11.30
N ASN A 44 3.10 34.91 11.97
CA ASN A 44 2.97 36.18 11.27
C ASN A 44 4.36 36.71 10.83
N GLY A 45 4.41 37.50 9.76
CA GLY A 45 5.66 37.92 9.12
C GLY A 45 6.63 38.71 10.02
N ARG A 46 6.18 39.27 11.15
CA ARG A 46 7.04 39.95 12.13
C ARG A 46 7.73 38.98 13.08
N GLU A 47 7.06 37.92 13.52
CA GLU A 47 7.61 36.90 14.42
C GLU A 47 8.74 36.13 13.72
N PHE A 48 8.54 35.78 12.45
CA PHE A 48 9.55 35.07 11.65
C PHE A 48 10.80 35.93 11.40
N HIS A 49 10.62 37.23 11.14
CA HIS A 49 11.72 38.17 10.94
C HIS A 49 12.53 38.41 12.23
N THR A 50 11.85 38.41 13.39
CA THR A 50 12.51 38.60 14.69
C THR A 50 13.34 37.35 15.07
N PHE A 51 12.82 36.16 14.79
CA PHE A 51 13.54 34.89 14.99
C PHE A 51 14.78 34.75 14.10
N THR A 52 14.67 35.10 12.82
CA THR A 52 15.81 35.07 11.89
C THR A 52 16.91 36.06 12.28
N LYS A 53 16.53 37.24 12.81
CA LYS A 53 17.50 38.24 13.30
C LYS A 53 18.19 37.80 14.60
N ALA A 54 17.50 37.06 15.47
CA ALA A 54 18.08 36.46 16.68
C ALA A 54 19.07 35.32 16.36
N MET A 55 18.77 34.48 15.37
CA MET A 55 19.68 33.43 14.90
C MET A 55 20.94 33.97 14.22
N GLN A 56 20.84 35.13 13.56
CA GLN A 56 21.99 35.80 12.92
C GLN A 56 22.89 36.56 13.91
N THR A 57 22.42 36.85 15.12
CA THR A 57 23.19 37.62 16.14
C THR A 57 23.80 36.74 17.23
N ALA A 58 23.49 35.44 17.26
CA ALA A 58 24.13 34.47 18.17
C ALA A 58 25.58 34.17 17.71
N ALA A 59 26.56 34.82 18.34
CA ALA A 59 27.98 34.55 18.14
C ALA A 59 28.36 33.09 18.54
N PRO A 60 29.35 32.46 17.88
CA PRO A 60 29.74 31.09 18.20
C PRO A 60 30.42 31.02 19.57
N PHE A 61 29.93 30.11 20.42
CA PHE A 61 30.55 29.76 21.70
C PHE A 61 31.97 29.20 21.45
N LYS A 62 32.95 29.79 22.16
CA LYS A 62 34.35 29.37 22.16
C LYS A 62 34.50 27.98 22.77
N GLY A 63 35.03 27.04 21.98
CA GLY A 63 35.54 25.75 22.43
C GLY A 63 36.32 25.12 21.29
N GLY A 64 37.63 25.35 21.23
CA GLY A 64 38.45 25.11 20.04
C GLY A 64 38.72 23.63 19.71
N LYS A 65 38.79 23.35 18.41
CA LYS A 65 39.98 22.80 17.72
C LYS A 65 39.74 22.80 16.20
N ASN A 66 40.63 23.51 15.50
CA ASN A 66 41.04 23.41 14.10
C ASN A 66 40.05 22.88 13.05
N TYR A 67 39.47 23.80 12.27
CA TYR A 67 39.20 23.60 10.84
C TYR A 67 39.57 24.87 10.07
N SER A 68 40.86 25.01 9.77
CA SER A 68 41.33 25.92 8.72
C SER A 68 41.29 25.16 7.38
N LYS A 69 40.44 25.65 6.46
CA LYS A 69 40.29 25.35 5.02
C LYS A 69 38.92 24.81 4.64
N LEU A 70 37.98 25.73 4.47
CA LEU A 70 36.93 25.61 3.46
C LEU A 70 36.66 27.02 2.92
N ASN A 71 37.26 27.33 1.76
CA ASN A 71 36.85 28.45 0.93
C ASN A 71 35.44 28.11 0.42
N LEU A 72 34.41 28.57 1.13
CA LEU A 72 33.04 28.51 0.65
C LEU A 72 32.83 29.68 -0.33
N ASN A 73 32.70 29.29 -1.59
CA ASN A 73 32.48 30.15 -2.74
C ASN A 73 31.26 31.06 -2.49
N THR A 74 31.46 32.38 -2.47
CA THR A 74 30.43 33.40 -2.22
C THR A 74 29.26 33.32 -3.20
N ASP A 75 29.49 32.75 -4.39
CA ASP A 75 28.46 32.53 -5.42
C ASP A 75 27.44 31.47 -5.00
N TYR A 76 27.86 30.45 -4.23
CA TYR A 76 26.96 29.38 -3.77
C TYR A 76 25.96 29.88 -2.71
N LEU A 77 26.38 30.82 -1.86
CA LEU A 77 25.50 31.44 -0.86
C LEU A 77 24.51 32.43 -1.51
N ALA A 78 24.94 33.15 -2.56
CA ALA A 78 24.08 34.01 -3.36
C ALA A 78 23.01 33.19 -4.10
N GLU A 79 23.39 32.05 -4.68
CA GLU A 79 22.48 31.13 -5.38
C GLU A 79 21.48 30.48 -4.41
N LYS A 80 21.91 30.08 -3.21
CA LYS A 80 21.03 29.54 -2.16
C LYS A 80 20.02 30.57 -1.63
N SER A 81 20.43 31.84 -1.51
CA SER A 81 19.54 32.94 -1.14
C SER A 81 18.53 33.27 -2.25
N ARG A 82 18.96 33.17 -3.51
CA ARG A 82 18.08 33.33 -4.68
C ARG A 82 17.04 32.21 -4.72
N LEU A 83 17.47 30.95 -4.53
CA LEU A 83 16.60 29.78 -4.45
C LEU A 83 15.62 29.83 -3.27
N SER A 84 16.04 30.34 -2.10
CA SER A 84 15.13 30.49 -0.95
C SER A 84 14.07 31.57 -1.20
N LYS A 85 14.42 32.65 -1.89
CA LYS A 85 13.48 33.72 -2.24
C LYS A 85 12.46 33.23 -3.29
N THR A 86 12.91 32.52 -4.32
CA THR A 86 12.02 31.87 -5.30
C THR A 86 11.09 30.85 -4.65
N ARG A 87 11.57 30.09 -3.65
CA ARG A 87 10.74 29.11 -2.92
C ARG A 87 9.67 29.77 -2.04
N ILE A 88 9.97 30.92 -1.44
CA ILE A 88 9.01 31.73 -0.66
C ILE A 88 7.99 32.41 -1.59
N ASP A 89 8.44 32.93 -2.73
CA ASP A 89 7.56 33.57 -3.71
C ASP A 89 6.59 32.54 -4.36
N ILE A 90 7.02 31.29 -4.56
CA ILE A 90 6.17 30.18 -5.02
C ILE A 90 5.11 29.79 -3.97
N LEU A 91 5.48 29.74 -2.68
CA LEU A 91 4.54 29.43 -1.60
C LEU A 91 3.50 30.55 -1.38
N ASN A 92 3.91 31.81 -1.53
CA ASN A 92 3.01 32.96 -1.44
C ASN A 92 2.13 33.14 -2.68
N ALA A 93 2.57 32.69 -3.85
CA ALA A 93 1.77 32.71 -5.08
C ALA A 93 0.69 31.61 -5.11
N GLY A 94 0.94 30.45 -4.49
CA GLY A 94 -0.02 29.33 -4.47
C GLY A 94 -1.33 29.60 -3.72
N SER A 95 -1.37 30.62 -2.86
CA SER A 95 -2.52 30.92 -1.99
C SER A 95 -3.56 31.87 -2.61
N ASN A 96 -3.32 32.47 -3.78
CA ASN A 96 -4.22 33.48 -4.36
C ASN A 96 -4.36 33.48 -5.91
N ILE A 97 -4.05 32.38 -6.61
CA ILE A 97 -4.18 32.33 -8.09
C ILE A 97 -5.55 31.74 -8.51
N PRO A 98 -6.38 32.47 -9.28
CA PRO A 98 -7.63 31.94 -9.85
C PRO A 98 -7.39 30.75 -10.80
N ARG A 99 -8.29 29.76 -10.77
CA ARG A 99 -8.23 28.46 -11.49
C ARG A 99 -7.95 28.54 -13.00
N SER A 100 -8.11 29.69 -13.66
CA SER A 100 -7.85 29.89 -15.09
C SER A 100 -6.44 30.40 -15.43
N SER A 101 -5.58 30.65 -14.44
CA SER A 101 -4.30 31.39 -14.63
C SER A 101 -3.02 30.61 -14.29
N THR A 102 -3.13 29.39 -13.75
CA THR A 102 -1.98 28.53 -13.40
C THR A 102 -1.21 28.03 -14.62
N SER A 103 -1.89 27.68 -15.72
CA SER A 103 -1.24 27.26 -16.98
C SER A 103 -0.38 28.38 -17.60
N ASN A 104 -0.85 29.62 -17.52
CA ASN A 104 -0.11 30.80 -18.01
C ASN A 104 1.10 31.15 -17.14
N TYR A 105 1.04 30.88 -15.83
CA TYR A 105 2.14 31.14 -14.92
C TYR A 105 3.33 30.21 -15.16
N PHE A 106 3.11 28.90 -15.25
CA PHE A 106 4.18 27.92 -15.48
C PHE A 106 4.73 27.96 -16.91
N SER A 107 3.90 28.28 -17.90
CA SER A 107 4.37 28.50 -19.28
C SER A 107 5.25 29.75 -19.41
N ASN A 108 4.94 30.82 -18.68
CA ASN A 108 5.81 31.99 -18.59
C ASN A 108 7.10 31.69 -17.80
N LEU A 109 7.03 30.90 -16.72
CA LEU A 109 8.21 30.48 -15.98
C LEU A 109 9.19 29.68 -16.86
N LYS A 110 8.69 28.75 -17.67
CA LYS A 110 9.48 28.02 -18.68
C LYS A 110 10.13 28.94 -19.72
N LYS A 111 9.42 29.98 -20.18
CA LYS A 111 9.98 30.96 -21.13
C LYS A 111 11.11 31.80 -20.54
N THR A 112 11.14 31.96 -19.21
CA THR A 112 12.12 32.80 -18.51
C THR A 112 13.36 32.01 -18.06
N LEU A 113 13.26 30.67 -17.99
CA LEU A 113 14.35 29.79 -17.62
C LEU A 113 15.09 29.33 -18.88
N GLY A 114 16.42 29.44 -18.89
CA GLY A 114 17.23 29.02 -20.04
C GLY A 114 17.14 27.51 -20.26
N LYS A 115 17.10 27.11 -21.55
CA LYS A 115 17.03 25.70 -21.97
C LYS A 115 18.16 24.89 -21.33
N GLY A 116 17.80 23.78 -20.67
CA GLY A 116 18.73 22.81 -20.07
C GLY A 116 19.15 23.11 -18.63
N SER A 117 18.53 24.08 -17.95
CA SER A 117 18.79 24.34 -16.54
C SER A 117 18.10 23.32 -15.62
N SER A 118 18.72 22.99 -14.48
CA SER A 118 18.11 22.13 -13.43
C SER A 118 16.75 22.67 -12.93
N LEU A 119 16.51 23.98 -13.09
CA LEU A 119 15.27 24.66 -12.76
C LEU A 119 14.16 24.42 -13.81
N GLU A 120 14.49 24.18 -15.08
CA GLU A 120 13.52 23.78 -16.10
C GLU A 120 13.00 22.36 -15.81
N TYR A 121 13.88 21.44 -15.43
CA TYR A 121 13.50 20.10 -14.94
C TYR A 121 12.64 20.18 -13.67
N ALA A 122 12.95 21.09 -12.73
CA ALA A 122 12.13 21.32 -11.56
C ALA A 122 10.75 21.91 -11.92
N ALA A 123 10.68 22.80 -12.91
CA ALA A 123 9.43 23.36 -13.40
C ALA A 123 8.58 22.32 -14.15
N ASP A 124 9.20 21.40 -14.89
CA ASP A 124 8.53 20.23 -15.48
C ASP A 124 8.01 19.28 -14.40
N TYR A 125 8.84 18.96 -13.41
CA TYR A 125 8.46 18.11 -12.28
C TYR A 125 7.27 18.71 -11.50
N LEU A 126 7.32 20.03 -11.23
CA LEU A 126 6.25 20.78 -10.56
C LEU A 126 5.02 20.99 -11.44
N SER A 127 5.16 21.09 -12.76
CA SER A 127 4.04 21.14 -13.71
C SER A 127 3.26 19.83 -13.72
N VAL A 128 3.96 18.70 -13.74
CA VAL A 128 3.37 17.36 -13.66
C VAL A 128 2.75 17.12 -12.28
N HIS A 129 3.44 17.52 -11.19
CA HIS A 129 2.93 17.37 -9.82
C HIS A 129 1.82 18.36 -9.46
N SER A 130 1.78 19.57 -10.02
CA SER A 130 0.69 20.53 -9.76
C SER A 130 -0.58 20.15 -10.51
N ALA A 131 -0.48 19.58 -11.71
CA ALA A 131 -1.61 18.91 -12.37
C ALA A 131 -2.11 17.71 -11.55
N SER A 132 -1.20 16.97 -10.89
CA SER A 132 -1.53 15.89 -9.96
C SER A 132 -2.12 16.37 -8.63
N LEU A 133 -1.69 17.50 -8.09
CA LEU A 133 -2.25 18.13 -6.88
C LEU A 133 -3.65 18.69 -7.14
N ASN A 134 -3.95 19.13 -8.38
CA ASN A 134 -5.29 19.55 -8.77
C ASN A 134 -6.29 18.37 -8.87
N ALA A 135 -5.82 17.12 -8.98
CA ALA A 135 -6.66 15.92 -8.88
C ALA A 135 -6.89 15.47 -7.42
N ASN A 136 -6.12 16.01 -6.46
CA ASN A 136 -6.20 15.71 -5.03
C ASN A 136 -7.22 16.61 -4.31
N THR A 137 -8.40 16.84 -4.87
CA THR A 137 -9.51 17.25 -4.03
C THR A 137 -9.98 16.04 -3.26
N PHE A 138 -9.48 15.88 -2.03
CA PHE A 138 -10.13 15.06 -1.01
C PHE A 138 -11.57 15.54 -0.95
N LYS A 139 -12.51 14.75 -1.49
CA LYS A 139 -13.92 15.14 -1.45
C LYS A 139 -14.37 14.93 -0.02
N ALA A 140 -14.39 16.02 0.75
CA ALA A 140 -15.11 16.04 2.02
C ALA A 140 -16.59 15.78 1.68
N PHE A 141 -17.17 14.76 2.32
CA PHE A 141 -18.58 14.45 2.18
C PHE A 141 -19.31 15.05 3.38
N ASP A 142 -20.39 15.75 3.11
CA ASP A 142 -21.19 16.39 4.17
C ASP A 142 -22.09 15.37 4.88
N SER A 143 -22.32 14.19 4.28
CA SER A 143 -23.07 13.08 4.87
C SER A 143 -22.63 11.70 4.38
N ASN A 144 -22.97 10.66 5.14
CA ASN A 144 -22.77 9.26 4.73
C ASN A 144 -23.56 8.90 3.46
N ASP A 145 -24.71 9.54 3.23
CA ASP A 145 -25.51 9.32 2.02
C ASP A 145 -24.81 9.86 0.78
N GLU A 146 -24.20 11.05 0.87
CA GLU A 146 -23.44 11.61 -0.25
C GLU A 146 -22.23 10.72 -0.60
N LYS A 147 -21.55 10.21 0.42
CA LYS A 147 -20.43 9.26 0.27
C LYS A 147 -20.89 7.96 -0.40
N ASN A 148 -22.00 7.38 0.05
CA ASN A 148 -22.59 6.18 -0.54
C ASN A 148 -22.95 6.38 -2.02
N VAL A 149 -23.56 7.52 -2.36
CA VAL A 149 -23.89 7.87 -3.75
C VAL A 149 -22.62 8.00 -4.59
N TYR A 150 -21.57 8.64 -4.06
CA TYR A 150 -20.29 8.75 -4.76
C TYR A 150 -19.64 7.39 -5.03
N VAL A 151 -19.62 6.49 -4.04
CA VAL A 151 -19.08 5.14 -4.20
C VAL A 151 -19.87 4.35 -5.24
N LYS A 152 -21.21 4.39 -5.18
CA LYS A 152 -22.09 3.73 -6.17
C LYS A 152 -21.84 4.25 -7.59
N ASN A 153 -21.75 5.56 -7.76
CA ASN A 153 -21.47 6.16 -9.07
C ASN A 153 -20.09 5.76 -9.60
N HIS A 154 -19.08 5.69 -8.73
CA HIS A 154 -17.75 5.22 -9.13
C HIS A 154 -17.77 3.77 -9.60
N ILE A 155 -18.41 2.86 -8.85
CA ILE A 155 -18.55 1.45 -9.23
C ILE A 155 -19.30 1.31 -10.57
N ARG A 156 -20.34 2.12 -10.79
CA ARG A 156 -21.07 2.15 -12.07
C ARG A 156 -20.16 2.58 -13.22
N ASN A 157 -19.41 3.66 -13.06
CA ASN A 157 -18.49 4.13 -14.09
C ASN A 157 -17.38 3.11 -14.38
N MET A 158 -16.88 2.42 -13.33
CA MET A 158 -15.93 1.33 -13.45
C MET A 158 -16.53 0.16 -14.26
N ALA A 159 -17.79 -0.21 -14.02
CA ALA A 159 -18.49 -1.24 -14.80
C ALA A 159 -18.59 -0.88 -16.29
N GLU A 160 -18.96 0.37 -16.61
CA GLU A 160 -19.07 0.84 -18.00
C GLU A 160 -17.69 0.87 -18.70
N ALA A 161 -16.64 1.34 -18.01
CA ALA A 161 -15.27 1.36 -18.51
C ALA A 161 -14.69 -0.05 -18.73
N TYR A 162 -14.97 -0.98 -17.82
CA TYR A 162 -14.54 -2.38 -17.95
C TYR A 162 -15.28 -3.05 -19.10
N GLY A 163 -16.60 -2.88 -19.19
CA GLY A 163 -17.42 -3.46 -20.26
C GLY A 163 -16.94 -3.06 -21.66
N SER A 164 -16.68 -1.78 -21.88
CA SER A 164 -16.16 -1.26 -23.15
C SER A 164 -14.76 -1.81 -23.45
N THR A 165 -13.82 -1.67 -22.52
CA THR A 165 -12.42 -2.12 -22.71
C THR A 165 -12.33 -3.62 -23.01
N ILE A 166 -13.12 -4.44 -22.31
CA ILE A 166 -13.10 -5.89 -22.50
C ILE A 166 -13.72 -6.27 -23.84
N SER A 167 -14.87 -5.68 -24.19
CA SER A 167 -15.53 -5.92 -25.48
C SER A 167 -14.64 -5.57 -26.66
N ASP A 168 -13.91 -4.46 -26.57
CA ASP A 168 -12.99 -4.02 -27.61
C ASP A 168 -11.79 -4.98 -27.71
N SER A 169 -11.19 -5.36 -26.58
CA SER A 169 -10.06 -6.31 -26.54
C SER A 169 -10.45 -7.67 -27.12
N ASP A 170 -11.58 -8.23 -26.69
CA ASP A 170 -12.05 -9.54 -27.14
C ASP A 170 -12.39 -9.51 -28.65
N SER A 171 -13.00 -8.43 -29.13
CA SER A 171 -13.35 -8.26 -30.54
C SER A 171 -12.10 -8.17 -31.43
N GLN A 172 -11.09 -7.39 -31.03
CA GLN A 172 -9.81 -7.30 -31.76
C GLN A 172 -9.02 -8.61 -31.72
N ARG A 173 -8.99 -9.28 -30.56
CA ARG A 173 -8.35 -10.60 -30.43
C ARG A 173 -9.00 -11.62 -31.36
N ASN A 174 -10.32 -11.74 -31.34
CA ASN A 174 -11.04 -12.70 -32.16
C ASN A 174 -10.88 -12.41 -33.66
N LEU A 175 -10.81 -11.13 -34.05
CA LEU A 175 -10.52 -10.75 -35.44
C LEU A 175 -9.14 -11.24 -35.90
N LEU A 176 -8.11 -11.15 -35.05
CA LEU A 176 -6.76 -11.64 -35.37
C LEU A 176 -6.70 -13.17 -35.41
N ILE A 177 -7.39 -13.84 -34.48
CA ILE A 177 -7.49 -15.31 -34.47
C ILE A 177 -8.18 -15.79 -35.75
N ASN A 178 -9.31 -15.18 -36.15
CA ASN A 178 -10.02 -15.56 -37.37
C ASN A 178 -9.16 -15.35 -38.63
N LYS A 179 -8.37 -14.27 -38.69
CA LYS A 179 -7.43 -14.06 -39.80
C LYS A 179 -6.34 -15.12 -39.85
N LEU A 180 -5.80 -15.52 -38.69
CA LEU A 180 -4.82 -16.60 -38.61
C LEU A 180 -5.43 -17.94 -39.07
N ASP A 181 -6.67 -18.21 -38.67
CA ASP A 181 -7.42 -19.40 -39.12
C ASP A 181 -7.60 -19.41 -40.63
N GLU A 182 -7.99 -18.27 -41.23
CA GLU A 182 -8.12 -18.09 -42.69
C GLU A 182 -6.78 -18.31 -43.41
N GLU A 183 -5.66 -17.80 -42.86
CA GLU A 183 -4.32 -17.99 -43.42
C GLU A 183 -3.88 -19.46 -43.41
N TYR A 184 -4.17 -20.19 -42.33
CA TYR A 184 -3.89 -21.62 -42.24
C TYR A 184 -4.74 -22.41 -43.24
N GLN A 185 -6.04 -22.10 -43.34
CA GLN A 185 -6.94 -22.74 -44.31
C GLN A 185 -6.49 -22.48 -45.75
N ALA A 186 -6.07 -21.25 -46.09
CA ALA A 186 -5.60 -20.87 -47.42
C ALA A 186 -4.32 -21.61 -47.84
N GLN A 187 -3.48 -22.00 -46.88
CA GLN A 187 -2.26 -22.78 -47.12
C GLN A 187 -2.52 -24.30 -47.19
N ASN A 188 -3.78 -24.75 -47.21
CA ASN A 188 -4.19 -26.15 -47.03
C ASN A 188 -3.63 -26.78 -45.74
N LYS A 189 -3.30 -25.96 -44.74
CA LYS A 189 -2.91 -26.45 -43.42
C LYS A 189 -4.16 -26.69 -42.60
N LEU A 190 -4.19 -27.78 -41.84
CA LEU A 190 -5.22 -27.98 -40.83
C LEU A 190 -5.06 -26.89 -39.78
N VAL A 191 -6.13 -26.15 -39.50
CA VAL A 191 -6.14 -25.26 -38.33
C VAL A 191 -5.95 -26.14 -37.09
N PRO A 192 -4.91 -25.93 -36.27
CA PRO A 192 -4.68 -26.72 -35.06
C PRO A 192 -5.72 -26.38 -33.98
N THR A 193 -6.97 -26.76 -34.20
CA THR A 193 -8.12 -26.54 -33.31
C THR A 193 -8.39 -27.75 -32.41
N SER A 194 -7.76 -28.89 -32.71
CA SER A 194 -7.99 -30.17 -32.05
C SER A 194 -6.81 -30.54 -31.15
N THR A 195 -7.11 -31.19 -30.01
CA THR A 195 -6.09 -31.73 -29.10
C THR A 195 -5.21 -32.74 -29.83
N MET A 196 -3.92 -32.86 -29.46
CA MET A 196 -2.99 -33.83 -30.05
C MET A 196 -3.58 -35.24 -30.16
N LYS A 197 -4.38 -35.65 -29.17
CA LYS A 197 -5.12 -36.93 -29.16
C LYS A 197 -6.09 -37.12 -30.32
N GLN A 198 -6.74 -36.05 -30.78
CA GLN A 198 -7.67 -36.09 -31.91
C GLN A 198 -6.92 -36.18 -33.24
N PHE A 199 -5.75 -35.53 -33.34
CA PHE A 199 -4.85 -35.68 -34.48
C PHE A 199 -4.26 -37.10 -34.56
N GLU A 200 -3.75 -37.63 -33.44
CA GLU A 200 -3.22 -39.00 -33.36
C GLU A 200 -4.25 -40.03 -33.84
N ALA A 201 -5.52 -39.87 -33.45
CA ALA A 201 -6.61 -40.76 -33.89
C ALA A 201 -6.87 -40.69 -35.41
N THR A 202 -6.65 -39.54 -36.04
CA THR A 202 -6.86 -39.38 -37.50
C THR A 202 -5.71 -39.96 -38.31
N VAL A 203 -4.48 -40.00 -37.77
CA VAL A 203 -3.30 -40.55 -38.46
C VAL A 203 -2.92 -41.97 -38.03
N GLN A 204 -3.68 -42.61 -37.13
CA GLN A 204 -3.42 -43.96 -36.60
C GLN A 204 -3.28 -45.05 -37.69
N HIS A 205 -3.87 -44.83 -38.86
CA HIS A 205 -3.86 -45.76 -39.98
C HIS A 205 -2.53 -45.79 -40.75
N LEU A 206 -1.63 -44.82 -40.50
CA LEU A 206 -0.30 -44.77 -41.09
C LEU A 206 0.61 -45.82 -40.48
N ASN A 207 1.67 -46.20 -41.21
CA ASN A 207 2.72 -47.04 -40.63
C ASN A 207 3.48 -46.25 -39.52
N ASN A 208 4.17 -46.97 -38.63
CA ASN A 208 4.84 -46.35 -37.47
C ASN A 208 5.83 -45.23 -37.84
N LYS A 209 6.50 -45.30 -38.99
CA LYS A 209 7.47 -44.29 -39.40
C LYS A 209 6.75 -43.01 -39.83
N ASP A 210 5.73 -43.13 -40.67
CA ASP A 210 4.97 -41.99 -41.20
C ASP A 210 4.07 -41.39 -40.12
N PHE A 211 3.53 -42.20 -39.20
CA PHE A 211 2.82 -41.74 -38.00
C PHE A 211 3.70 -40.81 -37.15
N ASN A 212 4.92 -41.24 -36.80
CA ASN A 212 5.82 -40.43 -35.98
C ASN A 212 6.24 -39.12 -36.68
N ILE A 213 6.46 -39.17 -37.99
CA ILE A 213 6.77 -37.97 -38.79
C ILE A 213 5.58 -37.01 -38.78
N ALA A 214 4.36 -37.50 -39.02
CA ALA A 214 3.14 -36.69 -39.01
C ALA A 214 2.89 -36.03 -37.65
N CYS A 215 3.03 -36.77 -36.55
CA CYS A 215 2.91 -36.23 -35.19
C CYS A 215 3.95 -35.14 -34.91
N THR A 216 5.22 -35.36 -35.29
CA THR A 216 6.29 -34.37 -35.09
C THR A 216 6.04 -33.09 -35.89
N LEU A 217 5.52 -33.20 -37.11
CA LEU A 217 5.18 -32.04 -37.93
C LEU A 217 3.99 -31.26 -37.34
N TYR A 218 2.93 -31.97 -36.93
CA TYR A 218 1.77 -31.34 -36.30
C TYR A 218 2.13 -30.64 -34.97
N GLU A 219 2.99 -31.25 -34.13
CA GLU A 219 3.48 -30.61 -32.92
C GLU A 219 4.19 -29.28 -33.19
N LYS A 220 5.03 -29.23 -34.24
CA LYS A 220 5.71 -27.99 -34.65
C LYS A 220 4.72 -26.95 -35.14
N GLU A 221 3.73 -27.33 -35.93
CA GLU A 221 2.70 -26.42 -36.43
C GLU A 221 1.79 -25.91 -35.30
N LEU A 222 1.38 -26.78 -34.38
CA LEU A 222 0.62 -26.44 -33.18
C LEU A 222 1.42 -25.50 -32.28
N SER A 223 2.73 -25.73 -32.12
CA SER A 223 3.62 -24.84 -31.37
C SER A 223 3.72 -23.46 -32.01
N HIS A 224 3.84 -23.38 -33.34
CA HIS A 224 3.85 -22.10 -34.05
C HIS A 224 2.51 -21.36 -33.93
N TYR A 225 1.40 -22.06 -34.17
CA TYR A 225 0.06 -21.51 -34.05
C TYR A 225 -0.22 -20.97 -32.64
N ASN A 226 0.09 -21.76 -31.60
CA ASN A 226 -0.03 -21.32 -30.21
C ASN A 226 0.89 -20.14 -29.88
N SER A 227 2.07 -20.06 -30.51
CA SER A 227 2.96 -18.92 -30.35
C SER A 227 2.36 -17.64 -30.94
N GLU A 228 1.68 -17.70 -32.08
CA GLU A 228 0.99 -16.54 -32.66
C GLU A 228 -0.22 -16.13 -31.80
N ILE A 229 -1.04 -17.09 -31.36
CA ILE A 229 -2.13 -16.82 -30.40
C ILE A 229 -1.60 -16.16 -29.13
N SER A 230 -0.45 -16.60 -28.62
CA SER A 230 0.19 -16.00 -27.44
C SER A 230 0.50 -14.52 -27.66
N LYS A 231 1.00 -14.14 -28.85
CA LYS A 231 1.25 -12.73 -29.21
C LYS A 231 -0.06 -11.92 -29.27
N PHE A 232 -1.14 -12.52 -29.80
CA PHE A 232 -2.44 -11.85 -29.83
C PHE A 232 -3.01 -11.65 -28.41
N ASN A 233 -2.85 -12.64 -27.53
CA ASN A 233 -3.24 -12.53 -26.12
C ASN A 233 -2.42 -11.50 -25.34
N GLU A 234 -1.16 -11.25 -25.74
CA GLU A 234 -0.34 -10.18 -25.17
C GLU A 234 -0.79 -8.79 -25.65
N LEU A 235 -1.21 -8.67 -26.91
CA LEU A 235 -1.68 -7.41 -27.49
C LEU A 235 -3.12 -7.07 -27.06
N TYR A 236 -3.97 -8.09 -26.94
CA TYR A 236 -5.40 -7.99 -26.62
C TYR A 236 -5.78 -9.02 -25.55
N PRO A 237 -5.46 -8.73 -24.28
CA PRO A 237 -5.68 -9.66 -23.18
C PRO A 237 -7.16 -9.90 -22.89
N SER A 238 -7.44 -11.10 -22.37
CA SER A 238 -8.71 -11.40 -21.74
C SER A 238 -8.65 -10.94 -20.27
N PHE A 239 -9.66 -10.19 -19.85
CA PHE A 239 -9.77 -9.73 -18.47
C PHE A 239 -10.88 -10.48 -17.74
N PRO A 240 -10.63 -10.99 -16.52
CA PRO A 240 -11.63 -11.76 -15.78
C PRO A 240 -12.76 -10.89 -15.19
N CYS A 241 -12.56 -9.58 -15.05
CA CYS A 241 -13.45 -8.67 -14.34
C CYS A 241 -14.62 -8.13 -15.18
N HIS A 242 -15.45 -8.99 -15.77
CA HIS A 242 -16.62 -8.51 -16.52
C HIS A 242 -17.66 -7.90 -15.57
N PRO A 243 -18.38 -6.81 -15.93
CA PRO A 243 -19.33 -6.12 -15.04
C PRO A 243 -20.38 -7.02 -14.36
N ASN A 244 -20.82 -8.09 -15.02
CA ASN A 244 -21.82 -9.03 -14.50
C ASN A 244 -21.21 -10.28 -13.83
N SER A 245 -19.88 -10.37 -13.77
CA SER A 245 -19.16 -11.52 -13.22
C SER A 245 -19.14 -11.51 -11.68
N SER A 246 -18.88 -12.68 -11.08
CA SER A 246 -18.66 -12.79 -9.63
C SER A 246 -17.37 -12.06 -9.20
N GLN A 247 -16.37 -12.00 -10.08
CA GLN A 247 -15.12 -11.26 -9.90
C GLN A 247 -15.38 -9.77 -9.73
N PHE A 248 -16.17 -9.16 -10.62
CA PHE A 248 -16.52 -7.75 -10.51
C PHE A 248 -17.32 -7.45 -9.25
N LYS A 249 -18.28 -8.31 -8.90
CA LYS A 249 -19.04 -8.19 -7.64
C LYS A 249 -18.11 -8.24 -6.43
N TYR A 250 -17.13 -9.14 -6.43
CA TYR A 250 -16.13 -9.23 -5.36
C TYR A 250 -15.36 -7.91 -5.22
N VAL A 251 -14.84 -7.37 -6.32
CA VAL A 251 -14.10 -6.09 -6.34
C VAL A 251 -14.98 -4.93 -5.87
N ALA A 252 -16.19 -4.82 -6.39
CA ALA A 252 -17.14 -3.76 -6.05
C ALA A 252 -17.51 -3.76 -4.57
N ASN A 253 -17.75 -4.95 -4.00
CA ASN A 253 -18.11 -5.10 -2.59
C ASN A 253 -16.93 -4.76 -1.67
N CYS A 254 -15.70 -5.17 -2.03
CA CYS A 254 -14.50 -4.75 -1.29
C CYS A 254 -14.35 -3.21 -1.28
N ILE A 255 -14.52 -2.56 -2.44
CA ILE A 255 -14.48 -1.10 -2.55
C ILE A 255 -15.54 -0.48 -1.63
N GLN A 256 -16.76 -1.00 -1.66
CA GLN A 256 -17.85 -0.47 -0.84
C GLN A 256 -17.59 -0.62 0.67
N LEU A 257 -17.12 -1.78 1.13
CA LEU A 257 -16.78 -2.05 2.54
C LEU A 257 -15.76 -1.04 3.08
N MET A 258 -14.67 -0.86 2.33
CA MET A 258 -13.51 -0.07 2.78
C MET A 258 -13.69 1.42 2.54
N ALA A 259 -14.38 1.81 1.47
CA ALA A 259 -14.70 3.21 1.22
C ALA A 259 -15.62 3.74 2.32
N ASN A 260 -16.64 2.96 2.72
CA ASN A 260 -17.57 3.34 3.78
C ASN A 260 -16.95 3.32 5.18
N ALA A 261 -15.77 2.70 5.34
CA ALA A 261 -15.10 2.53 6.63
C ALA A 261 -16.01 1.85 7.66
N SER A 262 -16.78 0.84 7.23
CA SER A 262 -17.76 0.12 8.07
C SER A 262 -17.30 -1.29 8.46
N THR A 263 -16.02 -1.59 8.25
CA THR A 263 -15.47 -2.95 8.39
C THR A 263 -14.22 -2.93 9.25
N ILE A 264 -14.20 -3.78 10.27
CA ILE A 264 -13.02 -4.10 11.06
C ILE A 264 -12.23 -5.15 10.28
N CYS A 265 -10.96 -4.86 10.01
CA CYS A 265 -10.09 -5.74 9.24
C CYS A 265 -9.02 -6.34 10.15
N PHE A 266 -8.93 -7.66 10.12
CA PHE A 266 -7.94 -8.45 10.84
C PHE A 266 -7.05 -9.15 9.82
N ALA A 267 -5.91 -8.54 9.50
CA ALA A 267 -4.92 -9.13 8.59
C ALA A 267 -4.00 -10.06 9.35
N ILE A 268 -3.73 -11.23 8.78
CA ILE A 268 -2.85 -12.24 9.36
C ILE A 268 -1.93 -12.83 8.28
N ASP A 269 -0.72 -13.17 8.68
CA ASP A 269 0.27 -13.84 7.84
C ASP A 269 1.13 -14.78 8.72
N PHE A 270 1.46 -15.96 8.21
CA PHE A 270 2.29 -16.96 8.91
C PHE A 270 3.53 -17.31 8.11
N GLU A 271 4.70 -17.31 8.77
CA GLU A 271 5.93 -17.85 8.20
C GLU A 271 6.26 -19.20 8.80
N ALA A 272 6.49 -20.18 7.93
CA ALA A 272 6.83 -21.55 8.30
C ALA A 272 8.29 -21.87 7.99
N TYR A 273 8.84 -22.87 8.69
CA TYR A 273 10.20 -23.30 8.45
C TYR A 273 10.32 -24.01 7.08
N GLU A 274 11.27 -23.57 6.25
CA GLU A 274 11.36 -23.97 4.85
C GLU A 274 11.58 -25.49 4.65
N PHE A 275 12.25 -26.15 5.60
CA PHE A 275 12.50 -27.59 5.57
C PHE A 275 11.42 -28.43 6.26
N GLN A 276 10.56 -27.79 7.06
CA GLN A 276 9.47 -28.46 7.76
C GLN A 276 8.28 -27.50 7.90
N GLN A 277 7.41 -27.54 6.90
CA GLN A 277 6.21 -26.70 6.78
C GLN A 277 5.16 -26.93 7.89
N SER A 278 5.39 -27.87 8.81
CA SER A 278 4.56 -28.07 10.00
C SER A 278 5.01 -27.23 11.19
N VAL A 279 6.14 -26.53 11.10
CA VAL A 279 6.68 -25.70 12.18
C VAL A 279 6.50 -24.23 11.82
N VAL A 280 5.70 -23.53 12.62
CA VAL A 280 5.54 -22.07 12.54
C VAL A 280 6.74 -21.38 13.19
N THR A 281 7.20 -20.32 12.54
CA THR A 281 8.36 -19.54 12.97
C THR A 281 8.00 -18.11 13.38
N GLU A 282 7.09 -17.49 12.63
CA GLU A 282 6.65 -16.12 12.87
C GLU A 282 5.14 -16.02 12.58
N ILE A 283 4.48 -15.12 13.29
CA ILE A 283 3.07 -14.79 13.11
C ILE A 283 2.95 -13.27 13.04
N GLY A 284 2.38 -12.78 11.96
CA GLY A 284 2.10 -11.36 11.75
C GLY A 284 0.63 -11.07 11.89
N ILE A 285 0.29 -9.99 12.58
CA ILE A 285 -1.09 -9.53 12.71
C ILE A 285 -1.11 -8.03 12.49
N SER A 286 -2.03 -7.55 11.64
CA SER A 286 -2.29 -6.13 11.47
C SER A 286 -3.80 -5.88 11.51
N ILE A 287 -4.24 -5.01 12.41
CA ILE A 287 -5.65 -4.76 12.70
C ILE A 287 -5.98 -3.32 12.35
N TYR A 288 -7.03 -3.13 11.55
CA TYR A 288 -7.65 -1.83 11.32
C TYR A 288 -9.06 -1.85 11.88
N ASP A 289 -9.29 -1.02 12.89
CA ASP A 289 -10.61 -0.78 13.45
C ASP A 289 -11.03 0.67 13.17
N PRO A 290 -12.09 0.92 12.37
CA PRO A 290 -12.61 2.26 12.15
C PRO A 290 -13.05 2.99 13.44
N ARG A 291 -13.35 2.26 14.51
CA ARG A 291 -13.83 2.80 15.80
C ARG A 291 -12.72 3.40 16.64
N GLU A 292 -11.50 2.90 16.48
CA GLU A 292 -10.32 3.31 17.23
C GLU A 292 -9.54 4.43 16.52
N GLN A 293 -10.10 5.02 15.46
CA GLN A 293 -9.42 6.05 14.69
C GLN A 293 -9.46 7.40 15.41
N GLU A 294 -8.30 8.03 15.54
CA GLU A 294 -8.21 9.38 16.11
C GLU A 294 -9.03 10.39 15.31
N PRO A 295 -9.89 11.20 15.97
CA PRO A 295 -10.58 12.30 15.32
C PRO A 295 -9.55 13.20 14.64
N TYR A 296 -9.79 13.53 13.37
CA TYR A 296 -8.94 14.41 12.54
C TYR A 296 -7.60 13.83 12.04
N SER A 297 -7.29 12.55 12.32
CA SER A 297 -6.14 11.91 11.68
C SER A 297 -6.39 11.74 10.18
N THR A 298 -5.44 12.18 9.35
CA THR A 298 -5.44 11.91 7.91
C THR A 298 -4.93 10.50 7.59
N GLU A 299 -4.28 9.85 8.55
CA GLU A 299 -3.72 8.51 8.41
C GLU A 299 -4.61 7.49 9.12
N ARG A 300 -4.85 6.37 8.44
CA ARG A 300 -5.54 5.22 9.02
C ARG A 300 -4.58 4.51 9.95
N GLN A 301 -4.87 4.53 11.23
CA GLN A 301 -4.06 3.88 12.24
C GLN A 301 -4.35 2.39 12.27
N THR A 302 -3.30 1.59 12.38
CA THR A 302 -3.39 0.13 12.50
C THR A 302 -2.64 -0.33 13.74
N GLN A 303 -3.17 -1.34 14.41
CA GLN A 303 -2.45 -2.06 15.46
C GLN A 303 -1.68 -3.20 14.82
N ASN A 304 -0.38 -3.30 15.09
CA ASN A 304 0.49 -4.26 14.42
C ASN A 304 1.20 -5.10 15.48
N PHE A 305 1.21 -6.41 15.26
CA PHE A 305 1.90 -7.38 16.10
C PHE A 305 2.80 -8.24 15.23
N HIS A 306 4.00 -8.49 15.71
CA HIS A 306 4.91 -9.46 15.14
C HIS A 306 5.36 -10.40 16.24
N ILE A 307 4.96 -11.66 16.13
CA ILE A 307 5.22 -12.69 17.13
C ILE A 307 6.25 -13.66 16.55
N ILE A 308 7.34 -13.85 17.27
CA ILE A 308 8.33 -14.88 17.00
C ILE A 308 8.10 -16.02 17.98
N VAL A 309 7.98 -17.24 17.46
CA VAL A 309 7.73 -18.43 18.28
C VAL A 309 9.02 -18.87 18.97
N GLU A 310 8.99 -18.96 20.31
CA GLU A 310 10.16 -19.25 21.15
C GLU A 310 10.76 -20.64 20.81
N GLU A 311 9.91 -21.64 20.60
CA GLU A 311 10.32 -23.01 20.30
C GLU A 311 11.06 -23.15 18.97
N SER A 312 10.87 -22.20 18.04
CA SER A 312 11.49 -22.17 16.72
C SER A 312 12.42 -20.97 16.52
N LEU A 313 12.87 -20.35 17.62
CA LEU A 313 13.73 -19.17 17.60
C LEU A 313 15.03 -19.42 16.81
N ASP A 314 15.64 -20.60 17.00
CA ASP A 314 16.89 -21.01 16.33
C ASP A 314 16.69 -21.41 14.86
N LEU A 315 15.44 -21.61 14.41
CA LEU A 315 15.13 -21.98 13.04
C LEU A 315 15.11 -20.73 12.14
N ARG A 316 15.94 -20.76 11.10
CA ARG A 316 16.13 -19.64 10.16
C ARG A 316 16.02 -20.11 8.70
N ASN A 317 15.12 -19.50 7.95
CA ASN A 317 15.00 -19.70 6.50
C ASN A 317 16.18 -19.03 5.78
N HIS A 318 16.84 -19.72 4.87
CA HIS A 318 17.98 -19.13 4.15
C HIS A 318 18.22 -19.75 2.77
N LYS A 319 17.71 -20.96 2.52
CA LYS A 319 18.01 -21.69 1.29
C LYS A 319 17.04 -21.36 0.17
N PHE A 320 15.76 -21.27 0.47
CA PHE A 320 14.68 -21.04 -0.49
C PHE A 320 13.95 -19.73 -0.24
N ILE A 321 13.83 -19.33 1.02
CA ILE A 321 13.18 -18.07 1.46
C ILE A 321 14.21 -17.27 2.27
N SER A 322 14.22 -15.95 2.07
CA SER A 322 15.11 -15.07 2.83
C SER A 322 14.56 -14.85 4.23
N CYS A 323 15.35 -15.09 5.28
CA CYS A 323 14.91 -14.78 6.64
C CYS A 323 15.14 -13.30 6.95
N LEU A 324 14.03 -12.58 7.14
CA LEU A 324 14.01 -11.19 7.59
C LEU A 324 13.26 -11.05 8.93
N LYS A 325 13.27 -12.14 9.71
CA LYS A 325 12.64 -12.28 11.03
C LYS A 325 12.95 -11.13 11.99
N ASP A 326 14.19 -10.63 11.97
CA ASP A 326 14.65 -9.61 12.90
C ASP A 326 14.42 -8.17 12.39
N CYS A 327 13.79 -7.99 11.21
CA CYS A 327 13.62 -6.70 10.53
C CYS A 327 12.19 -6.17 10.59
N TYR A 328 11.57 -6.18 11.77
CA TYR A 328 10.20 -5.68 11.96
C TYR A 328 10.14 -4.15 12.01
N LEU A 329 9.27 -3.54 11.20
CA LEU A 329 9.21 -2.09 11.02
C LEU A 329 8.32 -1.36 12.04
N HIS A 330 7.35 -2.05 12.64
CA HIS A 330 6.26 -1.41 13.40
C HIS A 330 6.42 -1.52 14.91
N ASN A 331 7.66 -1.31 15.41
CA ASN A 331 8.11 -1.35 16.81
C ASN A 331 8.99 -2.58 17.11
N HIS A 332 8.59 -3.43 18.05
CA HIS A 332 9.37 -4.57 18.53
C HIS A 332 8.66 -5.89 18.20
N SER A 333 9.43 -6.95 17.97
CA SER A 333 8.93 -8.31 17.87
C SER A 333 8.68 -8.88 19.27
N CYS A 334 7.56 -9.55 19.49
CA CYS A 334 7.26 -10.27 20.72
C CYS A 334 7.78 -11.71 20.60
N ILE A 335 8.64 -12.15 21.52
CA ILE A 335 9.03 -13.56 21.60
C ILE A 335 8.08 -14.25 22.57
N LEU A 336 7.31 -15.22 22.08
CA LEU A 336 6.30 -15.96 22.85
C LEU A 336 6.41 -17.45 22.59
N ARG A 337 6.08 -18.27 23.60
CA ARG A 337 5.79 -19.69 23.39
C ARG A 337 4.61 -19.85 22.44
N LEU A 338 4.58 -20.94 21.69
CA LEU A 338 3.52 -21.20 20.74
C LEU A 338 2.13 -21.17 21.39
N ASN A 339 1.99 -21.76 22.57
CA ASN A 339 0.72 -21.74 23.31
C ASN A 339 0.28 -20.32 23.69
N ASP A 340 1.22 -19.48 24.12
CA ASP A 340 0.91 -18.10 24.52
C ASP A 340 0.61 -17.22 23.29
N ALA A 341 1.28 -17.48 22.17
CA ALA A 341 0.96 -16.87 20.89
C ALA A 341 -0.47 -17.22 20.43
N VAL A 342 -0.87 -18.50 20.54
CA VAL A 342 -2.24 -18.95 20.23
C VAL A 342 -3.27 -18.29 21.15
N ASN A 343 -2.99 -18.23 22.45
CA ASN A 343 -3.85 -17.56 23.42
C ASN A 343 -4.00 -16.07 23.09
N LEU A 344 -2.92 -15.37 22.74
CA LEU A 344 -2.95 -13.97 22.33
C LEU A 344 -3.80 -13.78 21.07
N ILE A 345 -3.63 -14.63 20.04
CA ILE A 345 -4.45 -14.58 18.83
C ILE A 345 -5.92 -14.78 19.17
N GLN A 346 -6.25 -15.75 20.03
CA GLN A 346 -7.62 -16.00 20.45
C GLN A 346 -8.23 -14.78 21.16
N ILE A 347 -7.48 -14.12 22.06
CA ILE A 347 -7.92 -12.89 22.73
C ILE A 347 -8.20 -11.78 21.72
N LEU A 348 -7.31 -11.58 20.74
CA LEU A 348 -7.50 -10.57 19.70
C LEU A 348 -8.70 -10.90 18.80
N VAL A 349 -8.89 -12.16 18.42
CA VAL A 349 -10.06 -12.64 17.66
C VAL A 349 -11.35 -12.40 18.46
N ASP A 350 -11.39 -12.75 19.74
CA ASP A 350 -12.56 -12.54 20.59
C ASP A 350 -12.82 -11.06 20.92
N HIS A 351 -11.81 -10.20 20.81
CA HIS A 351 -11.96 -8.76 20.97
C HIS A 351 -12.50 -8.09 19.69
N TYR A 352 -11.86 -8.35 18.54
CA TYR A 352 -12.15 -7.64 17.30
C TYR A 352 -13.23 -8.32 16.44
N LEU A 353 -13.23 -9.66 16.40
CA LEU A 353 -14.07 -10.43 15.49
C LEU A 353 -15.34 -11.00 16.15
N ARG A 354 -15.43 -11.06 17.48
CA ARG A 354 -16.65 -11.51 18.17
C ARG A 354 -17.47 -10.30 18.64
N PRO A 355 -18.67 -10.05 18.07
CA PRO A 355 -19.54 -8.98 18.55
C PRO A 355 -20.08 -9.33 19.95
N LYS A 356 -20.06 -8.34 20.87
CA LYS A 356 -20.52 -8.51 22.27
C LYS A 356 -21.73 -7.64 22.59
N THR A 357 -21.82 -6.45 22.00
CA THR A 357 -22.89 -5.47 22.23
C THR A 357 -23.79 -5.31 21.00
N GLU A 358 -24.98 -4.74 21.15
CA GLU A 358 -25.85 -4.39 20.01
C GLU A 358 -25.15 -3.46 19.01
N ASP A 359 -24.36 -2.51 19.51
CA ASP A 359 -23.55 -1.61 18.67
C ASP A 359 -22.48 -2.36 17.88
N ASP A 360 -21.88 -3.42 18.43
CA ASP A 360 -20.91 -4.24 17.70
C ASP A 360 -21.53 -4.92 16.47
N PHE A 361 -22.83 -5.24 16.53
CA PHE A 361 -23.60 -5.79 15.42
C PHE A 361 -23.95 -4.74 14.35
N THR A 362 -23.44 -3.52 14.43
CA THR A 362 -23.53 -2.54 13.32
C THR A 362 -22.32 -2.59 12.38
N TRP A 363 -21.25 -3.27 12.78
CA TRP A 363 -19.97 -3.31 12.06
C TRP A 363 -19.75 -4.63 11.33
N ASN A 364 -19.24 -4.55 10.11
CA ASN A 364 -18.78 -5.73 9.39
C ASN A 364 -17.40 -6.16 9.89
N ARG A 365 -17.08 -7.44 9.75
CA ARG A 365 -15.81 -8.03 10.21
C ARG A 365 -15.18 -8.86 9.12
N ALA A 366 -13.89 -8.67 8.92
CA ALA A 366 -13.15 -9.30 7.84
C ALA A 366 -11.81 -9.85 8.32
N ILE A 367 -11.52 -11.09 7.94
CA ILE A 367 -10.14 -11.59 7.91
C ILE A 367 -9.53 -11.19 6.57
N VAL A 368 -8.32 -10.65 6.62
CA VAL A 368 -7.58 -10.18 5.45
C VAL A 368 -6.31 -11.01 5.29
N GLY A 369 -5.98 -11.36 4.05
CA GLY A 369 -4.75 -12.11 3.76
C GLY A 369 -4.30 -11.94 2.31
N HIS A 370 -3.19 -12.57 1.99
CA HIS A 370 -2.67 -12.68 0.63
C HIS A 370 -2.50 -14.17 0.31
N ASN A 371 -3.48 -14.76 -0.39
CA ASN A 371 -3.69 -16.21 -0.45
C ASN A 371 -4.12 -16.82 0.90
N LEU A 372 -5.25 -16.33 1.42
CA LEU A 372 -5.72 -16.57 2.79
C LEU A 372 -6.00 -18.05 3.12
N SER A 373 -6.08 -18.91 2.10
CA SER A 373 -6.33 -20.35 2.27
C SER A 373 -5.32 -21.04 3.19
N GLY A 374 -4.04 -20.68 3.07
CA GLY A 374 -2.96 -21.23 3.90
C GLY A 374 -3.03 -20.74 5.34
N ASP A 375 -3.28 -19.44 5.54
CA ASP A 375 -3.36 -18.84 6.88
C ASP A 375 -4.54 -19.37 7.69
N LEU A 376 -5.68 -19.60 7.04
CA LEU A 376 -6.85 -20.22 7.69
C LEU A 376 -6.58 -21.67 8.09
N GLU A 377 -5.79 -22.40 7.30
CA GLU A 377 -5.35 -23.74 7.67
C GLU A 377 -4.44 -23.72 8.89
N TRP A 378 -3.54 -22.73 8.99
CA TRP A 378 -2.70 -22.52 10.17
C TRP A 378 -3.50 -22.20 11.42
N LEU A 379 -4.43 -21.25 11.35
CA LEU A 379 -5.33 -20.94 12.47
C LEU A 379 -6.06 -22.18 12.98
N ARG A 380 -6.59 -23.00 12.06
CA ARG A 380 -7.25 -24.26 12.41
C ARG A 380 -6.30 -25.27 13.04
N LYS A 381 -5.09 -25.44 12.50
CA LYS A 381 -4.07 -26.36 13.04
C LYS A 381 -3.62 -25.98 14.44
N LEU A 382 -3.51 -24.68 14.70
CA LEU A 382 -3.13 -24.12 15.99
C LEU A 382 -4.27 -24.13 17.01
N GLY A 383 -5.50 -24.45 16.59
CA GLY A 383 -6.67 -24.53 17.48
C GLY A 383 -7.32 -23.19 17.79
N VAL A 384 -7.04 -22.14 17.00
CA VAL A 384 -7.74 -20.84 17.13
C VAL A 384 -9.17 -21.02 16.64
N VAL A 385 -10.13 -20.64 17.50
CA VAL A 385 -11.55 -20.75 17.22
C VAL A 385 -12.05 -19.42 16.67
N LEU A 386 -12.36 -19.42 15.37
CA LEU A 386 -13.06 -18.30 14.74
C LEU A 386 -14.52 -18.28 15.20
N PRO A 387 -15.21 -17.12 15.20
CA PRO A 387 -16.58 -17.02 15.69
C PRO A 387 -17.57 -17.94 14.92
N ASP A 388 -18.02 -19.03 15.56
CA ASP A 388 -18.92 -20.04 14.97
C ASP A 388 -20.31 -19.51 14.56
N ASN A 389 -20.72 -18.42 15.20
CA ASN A 389 -21.98 -17.73 14.92
C ASN A 389 -21.92 -16.87 13.64
N LEU A 390 -20.73 -16.72 13.05
CA LEU A 390 -20.53 -15.97 11.83
C LEU A 390 -20.39 -16.93 10.65
N LYS A 391 -21.27 -16.84 9.65
CA LYS A 391 -21.06 -17.61 8.42
C LYS A 391 -19.80 -17.08 7.72
N VAL A 392 -18.81 -17.95 7.55
CA VAL A 392 -17.59 -17.61 6.82
C VAL A 392 -17.96 -17.41 5.35
N ASN A 393 -17.90 -16.16 4.88
CA ASN A 393 -18.28 -15.80 3.53
C ASN A 393 -17.06 -15.38 2.70
N GLY A 394 -16.48 -16.36 1.99
CA GLY A 394 -15.39 -16.13 1.03
C GLY A 394 -15.87 -15.74 -0.38
N ASN A 395 -17.18 -15.75 -0.62
CA ASN A 395 -17.77 -15.37 -1.90
C ASN A 395 -18.66 -14.14 -1.72
N LEU A 396 -18.04 -12.97 -1.76
CA LEU A 396 -18.75 -11.69 -1.75
C LEU A 396 -19.73 -11.54 -2.94
N GLY A 397 -19.74 -12.42 -3.95
CA GLY A 397 -20.63 -12.35 -5.11
C GLY A 397 -22.11 -12.64 -4.82
N SER A 398 -22.43 -13.24 -3.67
CA SER A 398 -23.80 -13.55 -3.21
C SER A 398 -24.41 -12.44 -2.35
N ILE A 399 -23.65 -11.35 -2.14
CA ILE A 399 -24.08 -10.24 -1.30
C ILE A 399 -25.14 -9.41 -2.04
N PRO A 400 -26.31 -9.13 -1.45
CA PRO A 400 -27.30 -8.23 -2.04
C PRO A 400 -26.67 -6.88 -2.39
N SER A 401 -27.03 -6.32 -3.54
CA SER A 401 -26.55 -5.04 -4.10
C SER A 401 -26.73 -3.82 -3.18
N GLU A 402 -27.46 -3.99 -2.07
CA GLU A 402 -27.61 -3.00 -1.01
C GLU A 402 -26.91 -3.49 0.26
N MET A 403 -25.64 -3.09 0.39
CA MET A 403 -24.88 -3.19 1.63
C MET A 403 -25.23 -2.01 2.53
N THR A 404 -26.16 -2.24 3.46
CA THR A 404 -26.40 -1.36 4.60
C THR A 404 -25.43 -1.72 5.72
N PRO A 405 -24.79 -0.75 6.43
CA PRO A 405 -24.07 -1.03 7.67
C PRO A 405 -24.91 -1.91 8.62
N GLY A 406 -24.31 -2.91 9.26
CA GLY A 406 -24.97 -3.85 10.17
C GLY A 406 -25.70 -5.04 9.51
N LYS A 407 -25.91 -5.06 8.20
CA LYS A 407 -26.63 -6.16 7.52
C LYS A 407 -25.87 -7.49 7.51
N PHE A 408 -24.52 -7.45 7.56
CA PHE A 408 -23.64 -8.64 7.61
C PHE A 408 -22.99 -8.82 8.97
N ALA A 409 -23.54 -8.22 10.02
CA ALA A 409 -23.02 -8.38 11.37
C ALA A 409 -23.04 -9.82 11.90
N GLY A 410 -23.75 -10.72 11.18
CA GLY A 410 -23.75 -12.16 11.40
C GLY A 410 -22.85 -12.97 10.46
N ASP A 411 -22.02 -12.35 9.63
CA ASP A 411 -21.07 -13.04 8.72
C ASP A 411 -19.63 -12.60 8.99
N LEU A 412 -18.68 -13.52 8.81
CA LEU A 412 -17.24 -13.25 8.86
C LEU A 412 -16.72 -13.23 7.42
N LEU A 413 -16.32 -12.05 6.95
CA LEU A 413 -15.90 -11.85 5.56
C LEU A 413 -14.45 -12.30 5.36
N LEU A 414 -14.14 -12.86 4.20
CA LEU A 414 -12.76 -13.16 3.80
C LEU A 414 -12.32 -12.26 2.65
N LEU A 415 -11.40 -11.34 2.95
CA LEU A 415 -10.85 -10.37 2.00
C LEU A 415 -9.44 -10.79 1.60
N ASP A 416 -9.34 -11.46 0.45
CA ASP A 416 -8.07 -11.93 -0.08
C ASP A 416 -7.56 -10.94 -1.13
N THR A 417 -6.40 -10.35 -0.85
CA THR A 417 -5.78 -9.35 -1.72
C THR A 417 -5.22 -9.94 -3.01
N GLU A 418 -4.80 -11.20 -3.00
CA GLU A 418 -4.41 -11.92 -4.22
C GLU A 418 -5.64 -12.15 -5.08
N LYS A 419 -6.75 -12.61 -4.49
CA LYS A 419 -8.03 -12.76 -5.19
C LYS A 419 -8.52 -11.43 -5.76
N LEU A 420 -8.39 -10.34 -5.01
CA LEU A 420 -8.79 -9.00 -5.45
C LEU A 420 -7.96 -8.54 -6.66
N TYR A 421 -6.65 -8.78 -6.65
CA TYR A 421 -5.75 -8.47 -7.76
C TYR A 421 -6.06 -9.35 -8.98
N THR A 422 -6.12 -10.67 -8.81
CA THR A 422 -6.35 -11.62 -9.90
C THR A 422 -7.74 -11.49 -10.51
N SER A 423 -8.74 -11.11 -9.71
CA SER A 423 -10.09 -10.79 -10.20
C SER A 423 -10.11 -9.57 -11.11
N ASN A 424 -9.21 -8.59 -10.91
CA ASN A 424 -9.10 -7.42 -11.79
C ASN A 424 -8.22 -7.70 -13.02
N TYR A 425 -7.02 -8.23 -12.81
CA TYR A 425 -5.94 -8.21 -13.80
C TYR A 425 -5.43 -9.59 -14.24
N GLY A 426 -5.94 -10.67 -13.64
CA GLY A 426 -5.47 -12.03 -13.88
C GLY A 426 -4.26 -12.43 -13.00
N PRO A 427 -3.76 -13.68 -13.16
CA PRO A 427 -2.79 -14.29 -12.24
C PRO A 427 -1.35 -13.79 -12.38
N LYS A 428 -1.03 -13.03 -13.43
CA LYS A 428 0.35 -12.60 -13.69
C LYS A 428 0.83 -11.64 -12.59
N SER A 429 1.99 -11.94 -12.00
CA SER A 429 2.64 -11.11 -10.96
C SER A 429 1.78 -10.87 -9.71
N SER A 430 1.05 -11.90 -9.28
CA SER A 430 0.12 -11.84 -8.14
C SER A 430 0.75 -11.84 -6.74
N SER A 431 2.05 -12.12 -6.60
CA SER A 431 2.71 -12.10 -5.29
C SER A 431 2.75 -10.69 -4.68
N LEU A 432 2.53 -10.58 -3.36
CA LEU A 432 2.48 -9.33 -2.58
C LEU A 432 3.55 -8.30 -3.01
N GLY A 433 4.84 -8.65 -2.92
CA GLY A 433 5.92 -7.75 -3.26
C GLY A 433 5.92 -7.24 -4.71
N LYS A 434 5.42 -8.03 -5.67
CA LYS A 434 5.29 -7.57 -7.06
C LYS A 434 4.14 -6.58 -7.21
N ILE A 435 3.00 -6.85 -6.56
CA ILE A 435 1.86 -5.94 -6.59
C ILE A 435 2.23 -4.60 -5.97
N LEU A 436 2.90 -4.60 -4.82
CA LEU A 436 3.36 -3.37 -4.15
C LEU A 436 4.27 -2.55 -5.08
N ARG A 437 5.17 -3.18 -5.83
CA ARG A 437 6.01 -2.50 -6.84
C ARG A 437 5.21 -1.97 -8.02
N ILE A 438 4.29 -2.78 -8.57
CA ILE A 438 3.43 -2.36 -9.69
C ILE A 438 2.59 -1.14 -9.30
N LEU A 439 2.12 -1.07 -8.05
CA LEU A 439 1.34 0.06 -7.55
C LEU A 439 2.18 1.20 -6.96
N ASN A 440 3.51 1.12 -7.03
CA ASN A 440 4.43 2.09 -6.44
C ASN A 440 4.18 2.34 -4.94
N ILE A 441 3.79 1.30 -4.20
CA ILE A 441 3.64 1.34 -2.75
C ILE A 441 5.02 1.05 -2.13
N PRO A 442 5.61 2.01 -1.38
CA PRO A 442 6.89 1.79 -0.73
C PRO A 442 6.80 0.65 0.28
N HIS A 443 7.73 -0.29 0.20
CA HIS A 443 7.80 -1.44 1.11
C HIS A 443 9.25 -1.88 1.32
N ALA A 444 9.52 -2.49 2.45
CA ALA A 444 10.81 -3.08 2.78
C ALA A 444 10.61 -4.33 3.65
N TYR A 445 11.63 -5.19 3.70
CA TYR A 445 11.69 -6.34 4.61
C TYR A 445 10.46 -7.28 4.57
N LEU A 446 10.04 -7.67 3.35
CA LEU A 446 9.09 -8.78 3.13
C LEU A 446 9.74 -10.11 3.56
N HIS A 447 8.97 -11.16 3.86
CA HIS A 447 9.40 -12.36 4.61
C HIS A 447 9.69 -12.07 6.08
N ASN A 448 8.95 -11.11 6.61
CA ASN A 448 8.76 -10.88 8.03
C ASN A 448 7.25 -10.85 8.20
N ALA A 449 6.70 -11.82 8.90
CA ALA A 449 5.24 -12.03 8.92
C ALA A 449 4.49 -10.76 9.36
N GLY A 450 5.05 -10.02 10.33
CA GLY A 450 4.46 -8.77 10.82
C GLY A 450 4.41 -7.66 9.77
N ASN A 451 5.49 -7.49 8.99
CA ASN A 451 5.51 -6.54 7.88
C ASN A 451 4.58 -7.00 6.74
N ASP A 452 4.52 -8.30 6.45
CA ASP A 452 3.70 -8.85 5.38
C ASP A 452 2.19 -8.71 5.69
N ALA A 453 1.77 -8.95 6.93
CA ALA A 453 0.42 -8.68 7.40
C ALA A 453 0.06 -7.19 7.28
N TYR A 454 0.98 -6.29 7.68
CA TYR A 454 0.79 -4.84 7.53
C TYR A 454 0.66 -4.42 6.06
N TYR A 455 1.58 -4.84 5.19
CA TYR A 455 1.55 -4.46 3.78
C TYR A 455 0.35 -5.08 3.05
N THR A 456 -0.11 -6.25 3.46
CA THR A 456 -1.35 -6.86 2.97
C THR A 456 -2.56 -6.00 3.30
N LEU A 457 -2.67 -5.54 4.55
CA LEU A 457 -3.76 -4.65 4.96
C LEU A 457 -3.70 -3.30 4.23
N GLN A 458 -2.51 -2.71 4.13
CA GLN A 458 -2.30 -1.46 3.39
C GLN A 458 -2.66 -1.62 1.91
N LEU A 459 -2.28 -2.75 1.31
CA LEU A 459 -2.61 -3.06 -0.07
C LEU A 459 -4.13 -3.17 -0.27
N LEU A 460 -4.86 -3.84 0.63
CA LEU A 460 -6.33 -3.87 0.61
C LEU A 460 -6.91 -2.46 0.64
N MET A 461 -6.43 -1.61 1.56
CA MET A 461 -6.90 -0.23 1.68
C MET A 461 -6.65 0.56 0.39
N LYS A 462 -5.47 0.43 -0.22
CA LYS A 462 -5.13 1.10 -1.48
C LYS A 462 -5.94 0.59 -2.67
N PHE A 463 -6.19 -0.72 -2.76
CA PHE A 463 -7.07 -1.28 -3.79
C PHE A 463 -8.48 -0.72 -3.72
N CYS A 464 -8.98 -0.43 -2.53
CA CYS A 464 -10.34 0.03 -2.31
C CYS A 464 -10.48 1.56 -2.24
N ASP A 465 -9.37 2.29 -2.23
CA ASP A 465 -9.37 3.75 -2.19
C ASP A 465 -9.62 4.32 -3.59
N ILE A 466 -10.77 4.97 -3.77
CA ILE A 466 -11.20 5.53 -5.07
C ILE A 466 -10.22 6.59 -5.58
N GLY A 467 -9.62 7.39 -4.69
CA GLY A 467 -8.65 8.42 -5.08
C GLY A 467 -7.37 7.80 -5.61
N PHE A 468 -6.84 6.79 -4.90
CA PHE A 468 -5.68 6.03 -5.29
C PHE A 468 -5.89 5.31 -6.62
N ARG A 469 -7.04 4.64 -6.80
CA ARG A 469 -7.38 3.96 -8.06
C ARG A 469 -7.35 4.91 -9.26
N LYS A 470 -7.94 6.11 -9.11
CA LYS A 470 -7.91 7.15 -10.15
C LYS A 470 -6.50 7.67 -10.40
N HIS A 471 -5.73 7.96 -9.35
CA HIS A 471 -4.38 8.49 -9.48
C HIS A 471 -3.42 7.52 -10.19
N HIS A 472 -3.58 6.23 -9.92
CA HIS A 472 -2.75 5.18 -10.51
C HIS A 472 -3.35 4.54 -11.77
N ASN A 473 -4.43 5.11 -12.34
CA ASN A 473 -5.16 4.58 -13.49
C ASN A 473 -5.52 3.09 -13.36
N MET A 474 -5.84 2.64 -12.15
CA MET A 474 -6.07 1.22 -11.84
C MET A 474 -7.29 0.64 -12.55
N ASP A 475 -8.24 1.49 -12.93
CA ASP A 475 -9.46 1.11 -13.64
C ASP A 475 -9.27 1.16 -15.18
N ASN A 476 -8.12 1.59 -15.68
CA ASN A 476 -7.73 1.42 -17.08
C ASN A 476 -7.07 0.05 -17.26
N LEU A 477 -7.87 -0.96 -17.58
CA LEU A 477 -7.42 -2.36 -17.65
C LEU A 477 -6.27 -2.57 -18.64
N LYS A 478 -6.26 -1.86 -19.78
CA LYS A 478 -5.20 -1.97 -20.79
C LYS A 478 -3.88 -1.40 -20.29
N GLU A 479 -3.91 -0.18 -19.75
CA GLU A 479 -2.71 0.47 -19.18
C GLU A 479 -2.12 -0.34 -18.02
N MET A 480 -3.00 -0.87 -17.14
CA MET A 480 -2.57 -1.76 -16.07
C MET A 480 -1.97 -3.06 -16.61
N HIS A 481 -2.53 -3.65 -17.66
CA HIS A 481 -1.96 -4.84 -18.29
C HIS A 481 -0.55 -4.59 -18.84
N ASP A 482 -0.36 -3.50 -19.59
CA ASP A 482 0.94 -3.11 -20.15
C ASP A 482 1.98 -2.87 -19.05
N LYS A 483 1.54 -2.22 -17.95
CA LYS A 483 2.36 -2.00 -16.76
C LYS A 483 2.76 -3.32 -16.08
N ILE A 484 1.82 -4.25 -15.92
CA ILE A 484 2.08 -5.57 -15.33
C ILE A 484 3.07 -6.35 -16.19
N ASN A 485 2.91 -6.35 -17.52
CA ASN A 485 3.82 -7.05 -18.42
C ASN A 485 5.24 -6.45 -18.36
N SER A 486 5.35 -5.12 -18.36
CA SER A 486 6.62 -4.40 -18.24
C SER A 486 7.37 -4.78 -16.96
N TRP A 487 6.68 -4.75 -15.82
CA TRP A 487 7.26 -5.18 -14.54
C TRP A 487 7.57 -6.67 -14.50
N THR A 488 6.72 -7.51 -15.08
CA THR A 488 6.96 -8.95 -15.16
C THR A 488 8.25 -9.26 -15.92
N ALA A 489 8.50 -8.57 -17.04
CA ALA A 489 9.74 -8.67 -17.79
C ALA A 489 10.95 -8.22 -16.95
N ILE A 490 10.84 -7.08 -16.24
CA ILE A 490 11.88 -6.59 -15.33
C ILE A 490 12.18 -7.63 -14.23
N PHE A 491 11.16 -8.20 -13.60
CA PHE A 491 11.35 -9.22 -12.57
C PHE A 491 12.03 -10.48 -13.12
N GLN A 492 11.71 -10.89 -14.34
CA GLN A 492 12.35 -12.03 -14.99
C GLN A 492 13.83 -11.77 -15.28
N GLN A 493 14.17 -10.59 -15.80
CA GLN A 493 15.56 -10.17 -16.04
C GLN A 493 16.36 -10.09 -14.73
N ASN A 494 15.73 -9.56 -13.68
CA ASN A 494 16.37 -9.34 -12.39
C ASN A 494 16.31 -10.54 -11.43
N LYS A 495 15.86 -11.72 -11.86
CA LYS A 495 15.85 -12.94 -11.01
C LYS A 495 17.22 -13.28 -10.39
N LYS A 496 18.31 -12.77 -10.97
CA LYS A 496 19.69 -12.98 -10.52
C LYS A 496 20.24 -11.83 -9.65
N ILE A 497 19.51 -10.72 -9.50
CA ILE A 497 19.93 -9.54 -8.75
C ILE A 497 19.19 -9.57 -7.41
N LEU A 498 19.89 -10.00 -6.36
CA LEU A 498 19.38 -9.89 -5.00
C LEU A 498 19.35 -8.41 -4.60
N PRO A 499 18.23 -7.89 -4.06
CA PRO A 499 18.22 -6.53 -3.54
C PRO A 499 19.25 -6.37 -2.39
N MET A 500 19.84 -5.18 -2.25
CA MET A 500 20.90 -4.91 -1.26
C MET A 500 20.61 -5.30 0.21
N PRO A 501 19.37 -5.21 0.76
CA PRO A 501 19.08 -5.65 2.12
C PRO A 501 19.35 -7.14 2.37
N TYR A 502 19.38 -7.95 1.30
CA TYR A 502 19.59 -9.40 1.37
C TYR A 502 21.07 -9.79 1.53
N LEU A 503 22.01 -8.86 1.35
CA LEU A 503 23.45 -9.08 1.51
C LEU A 503 23.97 -8.63 2.89
N SER A 504 23.18 -7.86 3.64
CA SER A 504 23.63 -7.11 4.82
C SER A 504 22.86 -7.46 6.10
N VAL A 505 22.59 -8.74 6.35
CA VAL A 505 22.48 -9.21 7.73
C VAL A 505 23.90 -9.59 8.15
N PRO A 506 24.57 -8.83 9.04
CA PRO A 506 25.96 -9.08 9.38
C PRO A 506 26.13 -10.50 9.88
N HIS A 507 27.05 -11.22 9.25
CA HIS A 507 27.55 -12.53 9.60
C HIS A 507 28.41 -12.46 10.89
N ASP A 508 27.92 -11.81 11.95
CA ASP A 508 28.70 -11.41 13.13
C ASP A 508 28.69 -12.44 14.27
N ILE A 509 28.64 -13.76 13.97
CA ILE A 509 28.75 -14.80 15.03
C ILE A 509 29.69 -15.96 14.63
N LYS A 510 30.80 -15.71 13.92
CA LYS A 510 31.85 -16.76 13.76
C LYS A 510 33.30 -16.35 13.98
N THR A 511 33.57 -15.16 14.54
CA THR A 511 34.94 -14.77 14.92
C THR A 511 35.05 -14.25 16.36
N ALA A 512 34.35 -14.90 17.30
CA ALA A 512 34.49 -14.62 18.73
C ALA A 512 35.70 -15.33 19.38
N ASN A 513 36.88 -15.30 18.74
CA ASN A 513 38.13 -15.80 19.32
C ASN A 513 39.20 -14.72 19.51
N THR A 514 38.82 -13.44 19.56
CA THR A 514 39.77 -12.35 19.86
C THR A 514 39.27 -11.52 21.04
N PRO A 515 40.06 -11.34 22.12
CA PRO A 515 39.65 -10.54 23.26
C PRO A 515 39.79 -9.05 22.92
N MET A 516 38.78 -8.47 22.27
CA MET A 516 38.79 -7.03 22.01
C MET A 516 38.26 -6.25 23.22
N LYS A 517 39.20 -5.68 23.97
CA LYS A 517 38.99 -4.47 24.77
C LYS A 517 38.66 -3.30 23.82
N ASN A 518 37.42 -3.16 23.41
CA ASN A 518 36.91 -1.93 22.81
C ASN A 518 35.42 -1.81 23.14
N LYS A 519 35.00 -0.64 23.62
CA LYS A 519 33.60 -0.34 23.97
C LYS A 519 32.68 -0.93 22.90
N LYS A 520 31.84 -1.90 23.28
CA LYS A 520 30.80 -2.47 22.40
C LYS A 520 29.99 -1.29 21.87
N LYS A 521 30.19 -0.94 20.60
CA LYS A 521 29.24 -0.07 19.91
C LYS A 521 27.97 -0.91 19.85
N ALA A 522 26.96 -0.55 20.63
CA ALA A 522 25.66 -1.14 20.44
C ALA A 522 25.28 -0.88 18.97
N PRO A 523 24.94 -1.92 18.19
CA PRO A 523 24.40 -1.68 16.86
C PRO A 523 23.17 -0.81 17.03
N GLN A 524 23.19 0.39 16.45
CA GLN A 524 21.99 1.21 16.35
C GLN A 524 21.11 0.52 15.32
N THR A 525 20.24 -0.37 15.76
CA THR A 525 19.24 -0.98 14.89
C THR A 525 18.14 0.04 14.65
N GLU A 526 17.74 0.22 13.39
CA GLU A 526 16.57 1.05 13.05
C GLU A 526 15.24 0.40 13.50
N PHE A 527 15.32 -0.85 13.94
CA PHE A 527 14.22 -1.67 14.44
C PHE A 527 14.12 -1.59 15.97
N GLY A 528 12.90 -1.72 16.51
CA GLY A 528 12.63 -1.71 17.95
C GLY A 528 13.13 -2.95 18.70
N GLY A 529 13.75 -3.91 18.00
CA GLY A 529 14.33 -5.11 18.57
C GLY A 529 13.29 -6.18 18.91
N CYS A 530 13.64 -7.08 19.82
CA CYS A 530 12.76 -8.13 20.33
C CYS A 530 12.53 -7.94 21.83
N LEU A 531 11.30 -8.12 22.28
CA LEU A 531 10.94 -8.19 23.69
C LEU A 531 10.41 -9.59 23.99
N GLN A 532 11.00 -10.23 24.99
CA GLN A 532 10.49 -11.48 25.54
C GLN A 532 9.47 -11.15 26.63
N TYR A 533 8.33 -11.81 26.58
CA TYR A 533 7.27 -11.65 27.56
C TYR A 533 7.01 -12.99 28.25
N ASP A 534 7.03 -12.98 29.57
CA ASP A 534 6.76 -14.18 30.38
C ASP A 534 5.25 -14.41 30.58
N GLU A 535 4.44 -13.33 30.52
CA GLU A 535 3.00 -13.35 30.76
C GLU A 535 2.27 -12.53 29.67
N ILE A 536 1.11 -13.02 29.21
CA ILE A 536 0.32 -12.39 28.13
C ILE A 536 -0.23 -11.03 28.59
N GLU A 537 -0.58 -10.89 29.86
CA GLU A 537 -1.11 -9.68 30.47
C GLU A 537 -0.15 -8.49 30.28
N SER A 538 1.15 -8.74 30.32
CA SER A 538 2.17 -7.70 30.11
C SER A 538 2.19 -7.18 28.66
N ILE A 539 1.88 -8.04 27.70
CA ILE A 539 1.70 -7.68 26.29
C ILE A 539 0.43 -6.84 26.17
N LEU A 540 -0.69 -7.35 26.67
CA LEU A 540 -1.97 -6.65 26.60
C LEU A 540 -1.89 -5.27 27.24
N ALA A 541 -1.22 -5.15 28.40
CA ALA A 541 -0.96 -3.88 29.05
C ALA A 541 -0.15 -2.91 28.16
N THR A 542 0.80 -3.42 27.37
CA THR A 542 1.60 -2.59 26.46
C THR A 542 0.78 -2.05 25.28
N TYR A 543 -0.19 -2.83 24.79
CA TYR A 543 -0.95 -2.50 23.58
C TYR A 543 -2.33 -1.85 23.86
N PHE A 544 -2.99 -2.17 24.98
CA PHE A 544 -4.35 -1.70 25.31
C PHE A 544 -4.41 -0.59 26.39
N HIS A 545 -3.30 -0.15 26.99
CA HIS A 545 -3.28 0.99 27.93
C HIS A 545 -3.10 2.38 27.26
N LYS A 546 -3.43 2.51 25.97
CA LYS A 546 -3.54 3.82 25.33
C LYS A 546 -4.97 4.32 25.33
#